data_AF-A0A6J6X8B0-F1
#
_entry.id   AF-A0A6J6X8B0-F1
#
_cell.length_a   1.000
_cell.length_b   1.000
_cell.length_c   1.000
_cell.angle_alpha   90.00
_cell.angle_beta   90.00
_cell.angle_gamma   90.00
#
_symmetry.space_group_name_H-M   'P 1'
#
loop_
_entity.id
_entity.type
_entity.pdbx_description
1 polymer ?
#
loop_
_entity_poly.entity_id
_entity_poly.type
_entity_poly.pdbx_seq_one_letter_code
_entity_poly.pdbx_strand_id
1 'polypeptide(L)'
;MKFVGVEQAIVLGQSREEFLSRAHAYLQLYTGLDNYRNSWRRLGFTDEDFVRGGSDRLCDAMVIHGDEATILERTQEHFEAGADHVCLQFLNSDMLITPFEDWDRLGSALAK
;
A
#
# COMPACT_ATOMS: atom_id res chain seq x y z
N MET A 1 -3.30 -24.98 12.80
CA MET A 1 -3.30 -23.51 12.86
C MET A 1 -3.38 -23.01 11.42
N LYS A 2 -4.20 -22.01 11.10
CA LYS A 2 -4.26 -21.40 9.76
C LYS A 2 -3.34 -20.19 9.77
N PHE A 3 -2.55 -20.01 8.71
CA PHE A 3 -1.65 -18.87 8.53
C PHE A 3 -2.33 -17.84 7.62
N VAL A 4 -2.37 -16.57 8.04
CA VAL A 4 -2.93 -15.45 7.28
C VAL A 4 -1.81 -14.48 6.92
N GLY A 5 -1.51 -14.41 5.62
CA GLY A 5 -0.59 -13.41 5.07
C GLY A 5 -1.36 -12.31 4.34
N VAL A 6 -0.97 -11.06 4.57
CA VAL A 6 -1.45 -9.89 3.82
C VAL A 6 -0.30 -9.20 3.11
N GLU A 7 -0.58 -8.55 1.99
CA GLU A 7 0.36 -7.68 1.28
C GLU A 7 -0.15 -6.24 1.38
N GLN A 8 0.77 -5.31 1.61
CA GLN A 8 0.48 -3.90 1.80
C GLN A 8 1.47 -3.06 1.00
N ALA A 9 0.95 -2.38 -0.01
CA ALA A 9 1.71 -1.39 -0.77
C ALA A 9 2.02 -0.15 0.06
N ILE A 10 3.24 0.38 -0.06
CA ILE A 10 3.73 1.54 0.71
C ILE A 10 4.54 2.51 -0.15
N VAL A 11 4.53 3.79 0.22
CA VAL A 11 5.46 4.83 -0.27
C VAL A 11 6.10 5.50 0.94
N LEU A 12 7.41 5.29 1.12
CA LEU A 12 8.17 5.78 2.27
C LEU A 12 8.75 7.18 2.04
N GLY A 13 8.38 8.12 2.91
CA GLY A 13 9.05 9.41 3.09
C GLY A 13 9.02 10.35 1.89
N GLN A 14 8.06 10.21 0.98
CA GLN A 14 7.93 11.05 -0.22
C GLN A 14 6.92 12.19 -0.06
N SER A 15 6.92 13.15 -0.98
CA SER A 15 5.89 14.19 -1.05
C SER A 15 4.51 13.61 -1.38
N ARG A 16 3.44 14.38 -1.11
CA ARG A 16 2.07 14.00 -1.49
C ARG A 16 1.93 13.76 -2.99
N GLU A 17 2.55 14.61 -3.80
CA GLU A 17 2.53 14.51 -5.26
C GLU A 17 3.19 13.21 -5.74
N GLU A 18 4.36 12.89 -5.21
CA GLU A 18 5.08 11.67 -5.56
C GLU A 18 4.34 10.42 -5.08
N PHE A 19 3.75 10.46 -3.88
CA PHE A 19 2.86 9.39 -3.41
C PHE A 19 1.69 9.15 -4.37
N LEU A 20 0.94 10.18 -4.73
CA LEU A 20 -0.22 10.03 -5.61
C LEU A 20 0.20 9.50 -6.97
N SER A 21 1.30 10.02 -7.53
CA SER A 21 1.86 9.53 -8.79
C SER A 21 2.11 8.01 -8.75
N ARG A 22 2.79 7.51 -7.70
CA ARG A 22 3.11 6.08 -7.54
C ARG A 22 1.89 5.23 -7.24
N ALA A 23 1.00 5.71 -6.37
CA ALA A 23 -0.23 5.00 -6.02
C ALA A 23 -1.17 4.87 -7.23
N HIS A 24 -1.32 5.93 -8.02
CA HIS A 24 -2.10 5.87 -9.25
C HIS A 24 -1.50 4.91 -10.27
N ALA A 25 -0.18 4.93 -10.46
CA ALA A 25 0.49 3.98 -11.34
C ALA A 25 0.26 2.52 -10.89
N TYR A 26 0.37 2.25 -9.60
CA TYR A 26 0.10 0.93 -9.02
C TYR A 26 -1.36 0.48 -9.23
N LEU A 27 -2.33 1.36 -8.96
CA LEU A 27 -3.76 1.06 -9.08
C LEU A 27 -4.28 1.06 -10.53
N GLN A 28 -3.50 1.52 -11.51
CA GLN A 28 -3.91 1.62 -12.92
C GLN A 28 -4.37 0.28 -13.51
N LEU A 29 -3.66 -0.80 -13.17
CA LEU A 29 -4.02 -2.14 -13.60
C LEU A 29 -5.30 -2.61 -12.89
N TYR A 30 -5.32 -2.55 -11.55
CA TYR A 30 -6.37 -3.12 -10.72
C TYR A 30 -7.72 -2.44 -10.88
N THR A 31 -7.73 -1.12 -11.08
CA THR A 31 -8.96 -0.37 -11.40
C THR A 31 -9.59 -0.80 -12.72
N GLY A 32 -8.84 -1.45 -13.61
CA GLY A 32 -9.36 -2.08 -14.82
C GLY A 32 -10.10 -3.39 -14.59
N LEU A 33 -9.95 -4.03 -13.43
CA LEU A 33 -10.41 -5.40 -13.17
C LEU A 33 -11.70 -5.43 -12.34
N ASP A 34 -12.73 -6.12 -12.86
CA ASP A 34 -14.04 -6.19 -12.21
C ASP A 34 -14.01 -6.83 -10.82
N ASN A 35 -13.18 -7.85 -10.62
CA ASN A 35 -13.06 -8.52 -9.32
C ASN A 35 -12.52 -7.58 -8.23
N TYR A 36 -11.59 -6.69 -8.56
CA TYR A 36 -11.06 -5.69 -7.63
C TYR A 36 -12.11 -4.60 -7.34
N ARG A 37 -12.74 -4.03 -8.37
CA ARG A 37 -13.82 -3.06 -8.20
C ARG A 37 -14.95 -3.60 -7.34
N ASN A 38 -15.38 -4.85 -7.57
CA ASN A 38 -16.39 -5.50 -6.76
C ASN A 38 -15.95 -5.72 -5.30
N SER A 39 -14.65 -5.93 -5.07
CA SER A 39 -14.10 -5.98 -3.71
C SER A 39 -14.17 -4.64 -3.01
N TRP A 40 -13.73 -3.57 -3.67
CA TRP A 40 -13.76 -2.22 -3.11
C TRP A 40 -15.19 -1.70 -2.90
N ARG A 41 -16.16 -2.07 -3.74
CA ARG A 41 -17.58 -1.76 -3.48
C ARG A 41 -18.07 -2.30 -2.14
N ARG A 42 -17.65 -3.52 -1.75
CA ARG A 42 -18.00 -4.09 -0.43
C ARG A 42 -17.37 -3.32 0.73
N LEU A 43 -16.30 -2.57 0.46
CA LEU A 43 -15.62 -1.71 1.42
C LEU A 43 -16.13 -0.25 1.39
N GLY A 44 -17.17 0.05 0.60
CA GLY A 44 -17.77 1.39 0.53
C GLY A 44 -17.16 2.32 -0.53
N PHE A 45 -16.42 1.78 -1.51
CA PHE A 45 -16.00 2.56 -2.69
C PHE A 45 -17.08 2.58 -3.77
N THR A 46 -17.07 3.65 -4.56
CA THR A 46 -18.07 3.92 -5.59
C THR A 46 -17.41 4.01 -6.96
N ASP A 47 -18.22 4.16 -8.01
CA ASP A 47 -17.71 4.27 -9.38
C ASP A 47 -16.85 5.53 -9.59
N GLU A 48 -17.03 6.57 -8.77
CA GLU A 48 -16.17 7.76 -8.75
C GLU A 48 -14.72 7.43 -8.34
N ASP A 49 -14.53 6.37 -7.57
CA ASP A 49 -13.21 5.91 -7.12
C ASP A 49 -12.51 5.00 -8.13
N PHE A 50 -13.23 4.50 -9.14
CA PHE A 50 -12.73 3.51 -10.10
C PHE A 50 -12.27 4.12 -11.43
N VAL A 51 -11.95 5.42 -11.44
CA VAL A 51 -11.19 6.03 -12.53
C VAL A 51 -9.88 5.25 -12.74
N ARG A 52 -9.30 5.32 -13.94
CA ARG A 52 -8.02 4.65 -14.20
C ARG A 52 -6.95 5.22 -13.27
N GLY A 53 -6.34 4.34 -12.47
CA GLY A 53 -5.39 4.73 -11.43
C GLY A 53 -6.04 5.00 -10.07
N GLY A 54 -7.36 4.97 -9.97
CA GLY A 54 -8.10 5.18 -8.73
C GLY A 54 -8.26 6.66 -8.39
N SER A 55 -9.25 6.99 -7.56
CA SER A 55 -9.31 8.32 -6.92
C SER A 55 -8.20 8.45 -5.88
N ASP A 56 -7.85 9.69 -5.51
CA ASP A 56 -6.96 9.96 -4.36
C ASP A 56 -7.44 9.24 -3.09
N ARG A 57 -8.76 9.19 -2.87
CA ARG A 57 -9.36 8.50 -1.74
C ARG A 57 -9.09 6.99 -1.77
N LEU A 58 -9.13 6.37 -2.95
CA LEU A 58 -8.79 4.96 -3.12
C LEU A 58 -7.28 4.75 -2.94
N CYS A 59 -6.44 5.65 -3.47
CA CYS A 59 -4.99 5.64 -3.25
C CYS A 59 -4.65 5.68 -1.76
N ASP A 60 -5.24 6.61 -1.01
CA ASP A 60 -5.04 6.78 0.44
C ASP A 60 -5.45 5.56 1.25
N ALA A 61 -6.48 4.85 0.79
CA ALA A 61 -6.95 3.66 1.48
C ALA A 61 -6.12 2.42 1.17
N MET A 62 -5.62 2.28 -0.07
CA MET A 62 -4.94 1.07 -0.54
C MET A 62 -3.43 1.11 -0.34
N VAL A 63 -2.82 2.29 -0.31
CA VAL A 63 -1.37 2.47 -0.23
C VAL A 63 -1.04 3.30 0.99
N ILE A 64 -0.15 2.81 1.86
CA ILE A 64 0.32 3.60 3.01
C ILE A 64 1.30 4.66 2.52
N HIS A 65 1.06 5.91 2.89
CA HIS A 65 1.97 7.03 2.69
C HIS A 65 2.46 7.53 4.03
N GLY A 66 3.77 7.61 4.23
CA GLY A 66 4.32 8.22 5.44
C GLY A 66 5.77 7.89 5.66
N ASP A 67 6.26 8.23 6.84
CA ASP A 67 7.56 7.83 7.35
C ASP A 67 7.53 6.40 7.92
N GLU A 68 8.66 5.97 8.47
CA GLU A 68 8.83 4.66 9.09
C GLU A 68 7.82 4.45 10.22
N ALA A 69 7.61 5.45 11.07
CA ALA A 69 6.66 5.35 12.18
C ALA A 69 5.24 5.10 11.68
N THR A 70 4.81 5.83 10.66
CA THR A 70 3.50 5.66 10.02
C THR A 70 3.36 4.26 9.41
N ILE A 71 4.38 3.77 8.70
CA ILE A 71 4.35 2.44 8.09
C ILE A 71 4.29 1.34 9.16
N LEU A 72 5.05 1.49 10.26
CA LEU A 72 5.06 0.52 11.36
C LEU A 72 3.73 0.48 12.11
N GLU A 73 3.13 1.63 12.40
CA GLU A 73 1.81 1.73 13.02
C GLU A 73 0.74 1.01 12.18
N ARG A 74 0.70 1.30 10.88
CA ARG A 74 -0.26 0.68 9.95
C ARG A 74 0.01 -0.81 9.72
N THR A 75 1.27 -1.23 9.82
CA THR A 75 1.64 -2.65 9.82
C THR A 75 1.12 -3.35 11.09
N GLN A 76 1.20 -2.68 12.24
CA GLN A 76 0.69 -3.19 13.51
C GLN A 76 -0.84 -3.35 13.48
N GLU A 77 -1.57 -2.44 12.85
CA GLU A 77 -3.03 -2.57 12.65
C GLU A 77 -3.42 -3.88 11.93
N HIS A 78 -2.62 -4.34 10.96
CA HIS A 78 -2.86 -5.63 10.28
C HIS A 78 -2.66 -6.81 11.23
N PHE A 79 -1.64 -6.76 12.09
CA PHE A 79 -1.42 -7.79 13.11
C PHE A 79 -2.56 -7.81 14.14
N GLU A 80 -3.02 -6.64 14.58
CA GLU A 80 -4.18 -6.52 15.48
C GLU A 80 -5.49 -7.04 14.85
N ALA A 81 -5.61 -6.91 13.52
CA ALA A 81 -6.70 -7.49 12.74
C ALA A 81 -6.57 -9.02 12.54
N GLY A 82 -5.47 -9.63 13.00
CA GLY A 82 -5.26 -11.08 13.00
C GLY A 82 -4.40 -11.62 11.86
N ALA A 83 -3.63 -10.78 11.16
CA ALA A 83 -2.60 -11.28 10.26
C ALA A 83 -1.47 -11.97 11.05
N ASP A 84 -0.91 -13.03 10.49
CA ASP A 84 0.32 -13.67 11.01
C ASP A 84 1.58 -13.10 10.33
N HIS A 85 1.41 -12.50 9.15
CA HIS A 85 2.50 -11.92 8.36
C HIS A 85 2.00 -10.79 7.48
N VAL A 86 2.79 -9.71 7.42
CA VAL A 86 2.56 -8.56 6.55
C VAL A 86 3.75 -8.43 5.60
N CYS A 87 3.49 -8.58 4.30
CA CYS A 87 4.47 -8.34 3.25
C CYS A 87 4.36 -6.89 2.79
N LEU A 88 5.40 -6.09 3.01
CA LEU A 88 5.44 -4.69 2.59
C LEU A 88 5.99 -4.56 1.17
N GLN A 89 5.15 -4.07 0.25
CA GLN A 89 5.54 -3.80 -1.13
C GLN A 89 5.90 -2.33 -1.29
N PHE A 90 7.19 -2.04 -1.43
CA PHE A 90 7.67 -0.68 -1.70
C PHE A 90 7.32 -0.26 -3.13
N LEU A 91 6.54 0.80 -3.26
CA LEU A 91 6.27 1.46 -4.53
C LEU A 91 7.35 2.51 -4.76
N ASN A 92 8.32 2.17 -5.60
CA ASN A 92 9.39 3.06 -6.01
C ASN A 92 9.09 3.69 -7.37
N SER A 93 9.91 4.67 -7.75
CA SER A 93 9.86 5.27 -9.09
C SER A 93 10.15 4.24 -10.19
N ASP A 94 10.92 3.20 -9.89
CA ASP A 94 11.16 2.06 -10.77
C ASP A 94 11.02 0.74 -9.98
N MET A 95 10.04 -0.06 -10.36
CA MET A 95 9.74 -1.37 -9.73
C MET A 95 10.74 -2.47 -10.14
N LEU A 96 11.59 -2.22 -11.13
CA LEU A 96 12.66 -3.15 -11.53
C LEU A 96 13.92 -2.98 -10.68
N ILE A 97 14.01 -1.91 -9.89
CA ILE A 97 15.15 -1.63 -9.02
C ILE A 97 14.84 -2.12 -7.61
N THR A 98 15.71 -2.98 -7.09
CA THR A 98 15.61 -3.44 -5.70
C THR A 98 15.90 -2.29 -4.73
N PRO A 99 14.98 -1.97 -3.79
CA PRO A 99 15.14 -0.84 -2.88
C PRO A 99 15.91 -1.21 -1.63
N PHE A 100 17.19 -1.56 -1.79
CA PHE A 100 18.05 -1.95 -0.67
C PHE A 100 18.13 -0.85 0.40
N GLU A 101 18.19 0.42 0.00
CA GLU A 101 18.25 1.56 0.93
C GLU A 101 16.96 1.71 1.73
N ASP A 102 15.79 1.59 1.10
CA ASP A 102 14.50 1.69 1.82
C ASP A 102 14.27 0.48 2.73
N TRP A 103 14.71 -0.72 2.31
CA TRP A 103 14.68 -1.91 3.14
C TRP A 103 15.58 -1.77 4.37
N ASP A 104 16.81 -1.26 4.22
CA ASP A 104 17.73 -1.03 5.35
C ASP A 104 17.18 0.04 6.30
N ARG A 105 16.63 1.13 5.74
CA ARG A 105 16.01 2.22 6.48
C ARG A 105 14.83 1.72 7.34
N LEU A 106 13.88 1.01 6.73
CA LEU A 106 12.72 0.49 7.46
C LEU A 106 13.11 -0.66 8.40
N GLY A 107 14.01 -1.55 7.97
CA GLY A 107 14.53 -2.65 8.79
C GLY A 107 15.24 -2.16 10.05
N SER A 108 15.99 -1.08 9.95
CA SER A 108 16.64 -0.43 11.11
C SER A 108 15.65 0.18 12.10
N ALA A 109 14.46 0.59 11.64
CA ALA A 109 13.40 1.10 12.51
C ALA A 109 12.69 -0.03 13.28
N LEU A 110 12.63 -1.25 12.71
CA LEU A 110 12.06 -2.44 13.36
C LEU A 110 12.95 -3.04 14.46
N ALA A 111 14.26 -2.79 14.41
CA ALA A 111 15.24 -3.40 15.32
C ALA A 111 15.38 -2.68 16.68
N LYS A 112 14.52 -1.69 16.97
CA LYS A 112 14.50 -0.93 18.23
C LYS A 112 13.23 -1.24 19.02
#